data_AF-A0A507WBU8-F1
#
_entry.id   AF-A0A507WBU8-F1
#
_cell.length_a   1.000
_cell.length_b   1.000
_cell.length_c   1.000
_cell.angle_alpha   90.00
_cell.angle_beta   90.00
_cell.angle_gamma   90.00
#
_symmetry.space_group_name_H-M   'P 1'
#
loop_
_entity.id
_entity.type
_entity.pdbx_description
1 polymer ?
#
loop_
_entity_poly.entity_id
_entity_poly.type
_entity_poly.pdbx_seq_one_letter_code
_entity_poly.pdbx_strand_id
1 'polypeptide(L)'
;MGTSLNNIHTVAIAPTTAAAISEAFELRATGSMQNPINYSAISSPLGNGEEVAVQIWNEAGQSWQAMNRDGTAVKLIEDHDWLTFDNVSLRIRFVKGVTVAAVGVSLVSPRGVV
;
A
#
# COMPACT_ATOMS: atom_id res chain seq x y z
N MET A 1 -4.26 31.49 -1.72
CA MET A 1 -5.03 30.37 -2.31
C MET A 1 -4.24 29.10 -2.07
N GLY A 2 -4.70 28.23 -1.17
CA GLY A 2 -3.98 27.00 -0.83
C GLY A 2 -4.26 25.92 -1.85
N THR A 3 -3.25 25.51 -2.62
CA THR A 3 -3.31 24.25 -3.35
C THR A 3 -3.16 23.11 -2.35
N SER A 4 -4.30 22.58 -1.90
CA SER A 4 -4.35 21.32 -1.15
C SER A 4 -4.01 20.18 -2.10
N LEU A 5 -2.73 19.83 -2.21
CA LEU A 5 -2.33 18.58 -2.83
C LEU A 5 -2.58 17.46 -1.80
N ASN A 6 -3.61 16.65 -2.03
CA ASN A 6 -3.65 15.33 -1.40
C ASN A 6 -2.41 14.59 -1.92
N ASN A 7 -1.51 14.12 -1.04
CA ASN A 7 -0.39 13.27 -1.46
C ASN A 7 -0.95 11.88 -1.79
N ILE A 8 -1.55 11.78 -2.98
CA ILE A 8 -2.05 10.54 -3.55
C ILE A 8 -0.89 9.95 -4.34
N HIS A 9 -0.32 8.86 -3.84
CA HIS A 9 0.65 8.07 -4.59
C HIS A 9 -0.10 6.94 -5.28
N THR A 10 -0.27 7.06 -6.60
CA THR A 10 -0.91 6.02 -7.41
C THR A 10 0.15 5.12 -8.03
N VAL A 11 0.07 3.84 -7.73
CA VAL A 11 0.91 2.78 -8.27
C VAL A 11 0.12 2.06 -9.34
N ALA A 12 0.51 2.22 -10.60
CA ALA A 12 -0.01 1.40 -11.68
C ALA A 12 0.82 0.11 -11.79
N ILE A 13 0.20 -1.03 -11.51
CA ILE A 13 0.77 -2.34 -11.75
C ILE A 13 0.26 -2.81 -13.12
N ALA A 14 1.17 -2.87 -14.10
CA ALA A 14 0.86 -3.30 -15.46
C ALA A 14 0.46 -4.80 -15.51
N PRO A 15 -0.25 -5.24 -16.56
CA PRO A 15 -0.51 -6.66 -16.79
C PRO A 15 0.82 -7.37 -17.07
N THR A 16 1.12 -8.42 -16.31
CA THR A 16 2.40 -9.12 -16.39
C THR A 16 2.21 -10.62 -16.31
N THR A 17 2.99 -11.35 -17.10
CA THR A 17 3.08 -12.82 -17.09
C THR A 17 3.92 -13.36 -15.91
N ALA A 18 4.50 -12.47 -15.12
CA ALA A 18 5.24 -12.73 -13.89
C ALA A 18 4.78 -11.77 -12.78
N ALA A 19 5.12 -12.05 -11.52
CA ALA A 19 4.76 -11.17 -10.41
C ALA A 19 5.35 -9.76 -10.60
N ALA A 20 4.51 -8.74 -10.50
CA ALA A 20 4.92 -7.35 -10.56
C ALA A 20 5.09 -6.79 -9.14
N ILE A 21 6.21 -6.08 -8.94
CA ILE A 21 6.57 -5.49 -7.65
C ILE A 21 6.60 -3.99 -7.83
N SER A 22 5.89 -3.25 -6.98
CA SER A 22 5.93 -1.79 -6.96
C SER A 22 7.27 -1.27 -6.46
N GLU A 23 7.51 0.02 -6.67
CA GLU A 23 8.52 0.74 -5.88
C GLU A 23 8.22 0.66 -4.38
N ALA A 24 9.25 0.86 -3.56
CA ALA A 24 9.13 0.86 -2.11
C ALA A 24 8.67 2.24 -1.62
N PHE A 25 7.68 2.24 -0.73
CA PHE A 25 7.13 3.43 -0.10
C PHE A 25 7.51 3.50 1.37
N GLU A 26 8.01 4.65 1.81
CA GLU A 26 8.30 4.89 3.23
C GLU A 26 7.08 5.54 3.89
N LEU A 27 6.40 4.79 4.76
CA LEU A 27 5.37 5.31 5.65
C LEU A 27 6.06 5.93 6.86
N ARG A 28 5.63 7.14 7.23
CA ARG A 28 6.12 7.83 8.41
C ARG A 28 4.96 8.04 9.37
N ALA A 29 5.11 7.54 10.60
CA ALA A 29 4.09 7.68 11.63
C ALA A 29 3.76 9.15 11.91
N THR A 30 4.73 10.06 11.72
CA THR A 30 4.56 11.48 12.02
C THR A 30 5.37 12.38 11.07
N GLY A 31 4.78 13.50 10.64
CA GLY A 31 5.55 14.65 10.14
C GLY A 31 6.14 15.52 11.27
N SER A 32 5.57 15.39 12.48
CA SER A 32 5.97 16.00 13.76
C SER A 32 5.32 15.20 14.90
N MET A 33 5.93 15.10 16.08
CA MET A 33 5.46 14.31 17.24
C MET A 33 3.98 14.54 17.65
N GLN A 34 3.35 15.60 17.16
CA GLN A 34 1.98 16.00 17.49
C GLN A 34 0.95 15.67 16.39
N ASN A 35 1.36 15.17 15.22
CA ASN A 35 0.45 14.89 14.12
C ASN A 35 0.71 13.50 13.51
N PRO A 36 0.02 12.45 13.99
CA PRO A 36 0.12 11.12 13.41
C PRO A 36 -0.44 11.14 11.99
N ILE A 37 0.27 10.50 11.06
CA ILE A 37 -0.17 10.35 9.67
C ILE A 37 -0.72 8.94 9.52
N ASN A 38 -1.99 8.85 9.12
CA ASN A 38 -2.60 7.60 8.72
C ASN A 38 -2.44 7.44 7.21
N TYR A 39 -2.25 6.21 6.75
CA TYR A 39 -2.19 5.89 5.32
C TYR A 39 -3.26 4.86 4.98
N SER A 40 -3.71 4.91 3.74
CA SER A 40 -4.77 4.06 3.22
C SER A 40 -4.37 3.55 1.86
N ALA A 41 -4.20 2.24 1.73
CA ALA A 41 -3.99 1.59 0.45
C ALA A 41 -5.34 1.12 -0.09
N ILE A 42 -5.67 1.58 -1.29
CA ILE A 42 -6.93 1.30 -1.98
C ILE A 42 -6.59 0.68 -3.33
N SER A 43 -7.10 -0.51 -3.62
CA SER A 43 -6.95 -1.14 -4.94
C SER A 43 -8.13 -0.82 -5.87
N SER A 44 -7.85 -0.71 -7.16
CA SER A 44 -8.85 -0.85 -8.22
C SER A 44 -9.45 -2.27 -8.21
N PRO A 45 -10.57 -2.52 -8.92
CA PRO A 45 -11.12 -3.86 -9.06
C PRO A 45 -10.04 -4.85 -9.48
N LEU A 46 -9.95 -5.96 -8.73
CA LEU A 46 -9.07 -7.08 -9.07
C LEU A 46 -9.92 -8.14 -9.79
N GLY A 47 -9.32 -8.86 -10.74
CA GLY A 47 -10.01 -10.00 -11.35
C GLY A 47 -10.19 -11.16 -10.37
N ASN A 48 -11.09 -12.09 -10.67
CA ASN A 48 -11.28 -13.30 -9.87
C ASN A 48 -9.96 -14.08 -9.71
N GLY A 49 -9.57 -14.34 -8.46
CA GLY A 49 -8.31 -14.98 -8.11
C GLY A 49 -7.06 -14.10 -8.24
N GLU A 50 -7.20 -12.82 -8.58
CA GLU A 50 -6.11 -11.85 -8.50
C GLU A 50 -6.02 -11.27 -7.08
N GLU A 51 -4.81 -11.19 -6.56
CA GLU A 51 -4.53 -10.65 -5.23
C GLU A 51 -3.34 -9.71 -5.29
N VAL A 52 -3.41 -8.61 -4.52
CA VAL A 52 -2.26 -7.75 -4.25
C VAL A 52 -1.80 -8.00 -2.82
N ALA A 53 -0.62 -8.58 -2.67
CA ALA A 53 0.03 -8.77 -1.39
C ALA A 53 0.75 -7.48 -0.95
N VAL A 54 0.65 -7.16 0.34
CA VAL A 54 1.42 -6.08 0.95
C VAL A 54 2.64 -6.69 1.63
N GLN A 55 3.81 -6.16 1.32
CA GLN A 55 5.07 -6.54 1.97
C GLN A 55 5.65 -5.39 2.77
N ILE A 56 6.25 -5.71 3.91
CA ILE A 56 6.96 -4.78 4.78
C ILE A 56 8.46 -5.08 4.76
N TRP A 57 9.28 -4.03 4.87
CA TRP A 57 10.72 -4.18 5.03
C TRP A 57 11.05 -4.59 6.47
N ASN A 58 11.72 -5.72 6.64
CA ASN A 58 12.26 -6.15 7.92
C ASN A 58 13.72 -5.71 8.03
N GLU A 59 14.00 -4.72 8.88
CA GLU A 59 15.36 -4.23 9.11
C GLU A 59 16.27 -5.27 9.78
N ALA A 60 15.74 -6.15 10.63
CA ALA A 60 16.55 -7.18 11.29
C ALA A 60 17.03 -8.25 10.30
N GLY A 61 16.19 -8.60 9.33
CA GLY A 61 16.49 -9.59 8.30
C GLY A 61 16.96 -9.02 6.97
N GLN A 62 17.07 -7.69 6.85
CA GLN A 62 17.37 -6.95 5.60
C GLN A 62 16.61 -7.51 4.39
N SER A 63 15.33 -7.82 4.57
CA SER A 63 14.51 -8.51 3.57
C SER A 63 13.05 -8.09 3.62
N TRP A 64 12.37 -8.26 2.50
CA TRP A 64 10.93 -8.03 2.40
C TRP A 64 10.15 -9.24 2.90
N GLN A 65 9.16 -8.99 3.75
CA GLN A 65 8.30 -10.02 4.34
C GLN A 65 6.84 -9.69 4.10
N ALA A 66 5.98 -10.70 4.03
CA ALA A 66 4.55 -10.48 3.96
C ALA A 66 4.08 -9.72 5.21
N MET A 67 3.26 -8.69 5.01
CA MET A 67 2.59 -8.05 6.12
C MET A 67 1.59 -9.04 6.71
N ASN A 68 1.75 -9.40 7.97
CA ASN A 68 0.80 -10.28 8.66
C ASN A 68 -0.05 -9.46 9.64
N ARG A 69 -1.35 -9.73 9.64
CA ARG A 69 -2.32 -9.24 10.62
C ARG A 69 -3.03 -10.46 11.22
N ASP A 70 -3.03 -10.57 12.55
CA ASP A 70 -3.68 -11.68 13.26
C ASP A 70 -3.24 -13.08 12.77
N GLY A 71 -1.96 -13.22 12.42
CA GLY A 71 -1.37 -14.47 11.94
C GLY A 71 -1.63 -14.79 10.46
N THR A 72 -2.35 -13.93 9.73
CA THR A 72 -2.65 -14.12 8.30
C THR A 72 -2.00 -13.03 7.45
N ALA A 73 -1.50 -13.39 6.26
CA ALA A 73 -0.93 -12.43 5.32
C ALA A 73 -2.02 -11.48 4.79
N VAL A 74 -1.75 -10.18 4.87
CA VAL A 74 -2.63 -9.13 4.38
C VAL A 74 -2.55 -9.05 2.86
N LYS A 75 -3.72 -9.14 2.23
CA LYS A 75 -3.89 -9.08 0.78
C LYS A 75 -5.13 -8.26 0.45
N LEU A 76 -5.07 -7.51 -0.64
CA LEU A 76 -6.23 -6.87 -1.26
C LEU A 76 -6.77 -7.84 -2.33
N ILE A 77 -8.08 -8.10 -2.34
CA ILE A 77 -8.78 -9.06 -3.22
C ILE A 77 -9.90 -8.36 -4.05
N GLU A 78 -10.78 -9.16 -4.67
CA GLU A 78 -11.66 -8.87 -5.83
C GLU A 78 -12.48 -7.55 -5.76
N ASP A 79 -12.75 -6.99 -4.58
CA ASP A 79 -13.76 -5.94 -4.40
C ASP A 79 -13.26 -4.65 -3.70
N HIS A 80 -12.50 -3.81 -4.41
CA HIS A 80 -12.10 -2.47 -3.93
C HIS A 80 -11.63 -2.46 -2.47
N ASP A 81 -10.69 -3.33 -2.14
CA ASP A 81 -10.24 -3.46 -0.78
C ASP A 81 -9.50 -2.21 -0.29
N TRP A 82 -9.73 -1.92 0.99
CA TRP A 82 -9.07 -0.85 1.71
C TRP A 82 -8.29 -1.43 2.89
N LEU A 83 -6.97 -1.23 2.87
CA LEU A 83 -6.11 -1.42 4.02
C LEU A 83 -5.69 -0.08 4.64
N THR A 84 -5.93 0.08 5.93
CA THR A 84 -5.51 1.27 6.70
C THR A 84 -4.28 0.98 7.54
N PHE A 85 -3.37 1.95 7.58
CA PHE A 85 -2.14 1.96 8.35
C PHE A 85 -2.18 3.14 9.31
N ASP A 86 -2.32 2.87 10.61
CA ASP A 86 -2.50 3.92 11.63
C ASP A 86 -1.23 4.11 12.45
N ASN A 87 -0.66 5.32 12.42
CA ASN A 87 0.49 5.72 13.23
C ASN A 87 1.69 4.75 13.14
N VAL A 88 2.02 4.30 11.93
CA VAL A 88 3.14 3.37 11.69
C VAL A 88 4.28 4.02 10.91
N SER A 89 5.52 3.68 11.31
CA SER A 89 6.74 4.01 10.57
C SER A 89 7.34 2.73 10.02
N LEU A 90 7.22 2.52 8.72
CA LEU A 90 7.69 1.31 8.06
C LEU A 90 7.81 1.52 6.55
N ARG A 91 8.58 0.67 5.87
CA ARG A 91 8.61 0.65 4.40
C ARG A 91 7.70 -0.45 3.88
N ILE A 92 6.80 -0.11 2.95
CA ILE A 92 5.94 -1.06 2.27
C ILE A 92 6.28 -1.18 0.78
N ARG A 93 5.89 -2.29 0.19
CA ARG A 93 5.72 -2.42 -1.26
C ARG A 93 4.53 -3.33 -1.56
N PHE A 94 3.99 -3.19 -2.76
CA PHE A 94 2.91 -4.02 -3.26
C PHE A 94 3.47 -5.06 -4.23
N VAL A 95 3.01 -6.29 -4.09
CA VAL A 95 3.34 -7.39 -4.97
C VAL A 95 2.06 -7.97 -5.51
N LYS A 96 1.87 -7.89 -6.82
CA LYS A 96 0.77 -8.57 -7.50
C LYS A 96 1.31 -9.80 -8.21
N GLY A 97 0.54 -10.89 -8.19
CA GLY A 97 0.85 -12.11 -8.93
C GLY A 97 0.78 -11.92 -10.45
N VAL A 98 0.61 -13.01 -11.20
CA VAL A 98 0.31 -12.92 -12.65
C VAL A 98 -1.05 -12.27 -12.83
N THR A 99 -1.16 -11.34 -13.78
CA THR A 99 -2.38 -10.54 -13.93
C THR A 99 -2.76 -10.37 -15.39
N VAL A 100 -4.07 -10.43 -15.64
CA VAL A 100 -4.62 -10.26 -16.99
C VAL A 100 -5.01 -8.79 -17.22
N ALA A 101 -5.27 -8.04 -16.14
CA ALA A 101 -5.65 -6.63 -16.16
C ALA A 101 -4.71 -5.74 -15.34
N ALA A 102 -4.49 -4.51 -15.83
CA ALA A 102 -3.75 -3.49 -15.11
C ALA A 102 -4.51 -3.10 -13.84
N VAL A 103 -3.80 -2.99 -12.72
CA VAL A 103 -4.39 -2.63 -11.43
C VAL A 103 -3.71 -1.40 -10.86
N GLY A 104 -4.53 -0.44 -10.43
CA GLY A 104 -4.08 0.72 -9.70
C GLY A 104 -4.17 0.46 -8.20
N VAL A 105 -3.08 0.67 -7.47
CA VAL A 105 -3.11 0.77 -6.00
C VAL A 105 -2.78 2.20 -5.63
N SER A 106 -3.69 2.89 -4.96
CA SER A 106 -3.46 4.25 -4.47
C SER A 106 -3.17 4.22 -2.98
N LEU A 107 -2.02 4.75 -2.59
CA LEU A 107 -1.68 5.06 -1.20
C LEU A 107 -2.06 6.52 -0.94
N VAL A 108 -3.02 6.72 -0.03
CA VAL A 108 -3.58 8.02 0.32
C VAL A 108 -3.27 8.30 1.78
N SER A 109 -2.74 9.47 2.11
CA SER A 109 -2.75 9.99 3.48
C SER A 109 -3.91 10.98 3.66
N PRO A 110 -4.84 10.76 4.60
CA PRO A 110 -5.82 11.77 4.95
C PRO A 110 -5.10 12.99 5.53
N ARG A 111 -5.42 14.20 5.05
CA ARG A 111 -4.96 15.43 5.71
C ARG A 111 -5.48 15.44 7.14
N GLY A 112 -4.60 15.71 8.11
CA GLY A 112 -5.03 16.41 9.31
C GLY A 112 -5.60 17.76 8.89
N VAL A 113 -6.86 18.01 9.21
CA VAL A 113 -7.45 19.34 9.09
C VAL A 113 -6.64 20.23 10.05
N VAL A 114 -5.91 21.20 9.49
CA VAL A 114 -5.32 22.31 10.25
C VAL A 114 -6.28 23.48 10.13
#